data_AF-A0A3D4EL30-F1
#
_entry.id   AF-A0A3D4EL30-F1
#
_cell.length_a   1.000
_cell.length_b   1.000
_cell.length_c   1.000
_cell.angle_alpha   90.00
_cell.angle_beta   90.00
_cell.angle_gamma   90.00
#
_symmetry.space_group_name_H-M   'P 1'
#
loop_
_entity.id
_entity.type
_entity.pdbx_description
1 polymer ?
#
loop_
_entity_poly.entity_id
_entity_poly.type
_entity_poly.pdbx_seq_one_letter_code
_entity_poly.pdbx_strand_id
1 'polypeptide(L)'
;MQALYALHQSEQPDLLKEEKFLNASTAQMYELYLTIVDLLVEIHAHAKDILERSQQKMLATESEKNPNLKFVNNPVLVKLSENELLQKELKKAKLNNWRLDNEYVVLLYNELIASDFYAEYMASETSDFKTDRDFVIDFFTEFVAPNDKLYDYLEDYRLTWVDDLPVVNTTIVKRLGKIKPNSPESTILPKLYKDEEDRQFAKDLLLRTARNDEEYEAEILGNTPNWDQDRIATLDKILIKMALCEFLRFSSIPVKVTINEYLELSKEYS
;
A
#
# COMPACT_ATOMS: atom_id res chain seq x y z
N MET A 1 -9.71 -13.14 3.28
CA MET A 1 -9.68 -13.69 4.66
C MET A 1 -10.72 -13.02 5.56
N GLN A 2 -10.65 -11.69 5.77
CA GLN A 2 -11.59 -10.92 6.61
C GLN A 2 -13.07 -11.20 6.29
N ALA A 3 -13.45 -11.25 5.01
CA ALA A 3 -14.82 -11.59 4.59
C ALA A 3 -15.30 -12.98 5.06
N LEU A 4 -14.42 -13.99 5.06
CA LEU A 4 -14.74 -15.32 5.57
C LEU A 4 -14.80 -15.34 7.10
N TYR A 5 -13.95 -14.56 7.77
CA TYR A 5 -14.00 -14.39 9.21
C TYR A 5 -15.30 -13.73 9.66
N ALA A 6 -15.71 -12.64 8.99
CA ALA A 6 -16.98 -11.98 9.25
C ALA A 6 -18.17 -12.91 8.99
N LEU A 7 -18.12 -13.72 7.92
CA LEU A 7 -19.15 -14.72 7.63
C LEU A 7 -19.25 -15.77 8.74
N HIS A 8 -18.12 -16.25 9.24
CA HIS A 8 -18.05 -17.27 10.30
C HIS A 8 -18.56 -16.73 11.65
N GLN A 9 -18.29 -15.46 11.96
CA GLN A 9 -18.74 -14.82 13.21
C GLN A 9 -20.20 -14.34 13.16
N SER A 10 -20.82 -14.29 11.98
CA SER A 10 -22.19 -13.77 11.83
C SER A 10 -23.24 -14.79 12.25
N GLU A 11 -24.16 -14.41 13.14
CA GLU A 11 -25.36 -15.21 13.47
C GLU A 11 -26.27 -15.45 12.26
N GLN A 12 -26.24 -14.52 11.28
CA GLN A 12 -26.94 -14.63 10.01
C GLN A 12 -25.95 -14.42 8.86
N PRO A 13 -25.31 -15.50 8.37
CA PRO A 13 -24.36 -15.40 7.27
C PRO A 13 -25.01 -14.87 5.99
N ASP A 14 -24.48 -13.78 5.44
CA ASP A 14 -24.92 -13.19 4.16
C ASP A 14 -23.75 -13.12 3.18
N LEU A 15 -23.67 -14.12 2.30
CA LEU A 15 -22.60 -14.21 1.32
C LEU A 15 -22.59 -13.06 0.30
N LEU A 16 -23.76 -12.46 0.00
CA LEU A 16 -23.84 -11.32 -0.91
C LEU A 16 -23.28 -10.06 -0.25
N LYS A 17 -23.49 -9.90 1.06
CA LYS A 17 -22.86 -8.84 1.84
C LYS A 17 -21.34 -8.99 1.84
N GLU A 18 -20.83 -10.20 2.06
CA GLU A 18 -19.38 -10.44 2.09
C GLU A 18 -18.71 -10.30 0.71
N GLU A 19 -19.41 -10.65 -0.38
CA GLU A 19 -18.93 -10.36 -1.74
C GLU A 19 -18.84 -8.84 -2.00
N LYS A 20 -19.82 -8.06 -1.53
CA LYS A 20 -19.77 -6.59 -1.62
C LYS A 20 -18.63 -6.02 -0.78
N PHE A 21 -18.42 -6.57 0.42
CA PHE A 21 -17.30 -6.20 1.29
C PHE A 21 -15.96 -6.47 0.60
N LEU A 22 -15.77 -7.64 -0.02
CA LEU A 22 -14.55 -7.96 -0.78
C LEU A 22 -14.26 -6.92 -1.87
N ASN A 23 -15.26 -6.59 -2.70
CA ASN A 23 -15.09 -5.59 -3.75
C ASN A 23 -14.77 -4.19 -3.17
N ALA A 24 -15.40 -3.82 -2.06
CA ALA A 24 -15.14 -2.56 -1.38
C ALA A 24 -13.73 -2.52 -0.76
N SER A 25 -13.28 -3.63 -0.16
CA SER A 25 -11.92 -3.77 0.40
C SER A 25 -10.86 -3.53 -0.66
N THR A 26 -11.03 -4.12 -1.85
CA THR A 26 -10.10 -3.89 -2.97
C THR A 26 -10.05 -2.42 -3.39
N ALA A 27 -11.20 -1.74 -3.40
CA ALA A 27 -11.23 -0.31 -3.69
C ALA A 27 -10.52 0.51 -2.59
N GLN A 28 -10.74 0.16 -1.31
CA GLN A 28 -10.09 0.80 -0.17
C GLN A 28 -8.56 0.65 -0.19
N MET A 29 -8.05 -0.53 -0.56
CA MET A 29 -6.60 -0.74 -0.74
C MET A 29 -6.00 0.22 -1.79
N TYR A 30 -6.75 0.51 -2.86
CA TYR A 30 -6.32 1.48 -3.87
C TYR A 30 -6.43 2.92 -3.39
N GLU A 31 -7.42 3.24 -2.57
CA GLU A 31 -7.49 4.55 -1.92
C GLU A 31 -6.30 4.76 -0.97
N LEU A 32 -5.89 3.73 -0.21
CA LEU A 32 -4.66 3.73 0.59
C LEU A 32 -3.43 3.98 -0.29
N TYR A 33 -3.30 3.24 -1.40
CA TYR A 33 -2.22 3.44 -2.37
C TYR A 33 -2.16 4.89 -2.86
N LEU A 34 -3.29 5.44 -3.30
CA LEU A 34 -3.37 6.82 -3.79
C LEU A 34 -3.02 7.82 -2.69
N THR A 35 -3.50 7.59 -1.47
CA THR A 35 -3.23 8.44 -0.31
C THR A 35 -1.74 8.52 -0.02
N ILE A 36 -1.03 7.38 -0.02
CA ILE A 36 0.42 7.37 0.24
C ILE A 36 1.21 7.97 -0.94
N VAL A 37 0.80 7.75 -2.20
CA VAL A 37 1.46 8.41 -3.34
C VAL A 37 1.26 9.92 -3.31
N ASP A 38 0.06 10.38 -2.93
CA ASP A 38 -0.24 11.81 -2.77
C ASP A 38 0.60 12.46 -1.66
N LEU A 39 0.97 11.71 -0.62
CA LEU A 39 1.87 12.20 0.42
C LEU A 39 3.22 12.64 -0.14
N LEU A 40 3.81 11.88 -1.07
CA LEU A 40 5.04 12.27 -1.76
C LEU A 40 4.87 13.55 -2.60
N VAL A 41 3.69 13.71 -3.22
CA VAL A 41 3.34 14.90 -4.00
C VAL A 41 3.22 16.13 -3.11
N GLU A 42 2.56 16.01 -1.97
CA GLU A 42 2.33 17.11 -1.04
C GLU A 42 3.62 17.46 -0.26
N ILE A 43 4.50 16.50 0.04
CA ILE A 43 5.86 16.76 0.56
C ILE A 43 6.68 17.56 -0.46
N HIS A 44 6.61 17.19 -1.74
CA HIS A 44 7.27 17.95 -2.80
C HIS A 44 6.71 19.37 -2.95
N ALA A 45 5.38 19.53 -2.86
CA ALA A 45 4.74 20.85 -2.88
C ALA A 45 5.13 21.69 -1.67
N HIS A 46 5.21 21.09 -0.48
CA HIS A 46 5.64 21.75 0.74
C HIS A 46 7.09 22.26 0.64
N ALA A 47 8.00 21.45 0.08
CA ALA A 47 9.38 21.86 -0.16
C ALA A 47 9.48 23.05 -1.12
N LYS A 48 8.64 23.09 -2.17
CA LYS A 48 8.56 24.25 -3.09
C LYS A 48 8.08 25.51 -2.37
N ASP A 49 7.01 25.42 -1.58
CA ASP A 49 6.47 26.56 -0.81
C ASP A 49 7.51 27.11 0.19
N ILE A 50 8.24 26.25 0.90
CA ILE A 50 9.32 26.67 1.80
C ILE A 50 10.42 27.42 1.03
N LEU A 51 10.82 26.89 -0.13
CA LEU A 51 11.88 27.49 -0.94
C LEU A 51 11.46 28.87 -1.45
N GLU A 52 10.25 29.00 -2.01
CA GLU A 52 9.70 30.28 -2.48
C GLU A 52 9.61 31.31 -1.34
N ARG A 53 9.13 30.90 -0.16
CA ARG A 53 9.05 31.78 1.01
C ARG A 53 10.43 32.21 1.51
N SER A 54 11.42 31.32 1.47
CA SER A 54 12.79 31.60 1.91
C SER A 54 13.46 32.68 1.05
N GLN A 55 13.25 32.63 -0.27
CA GLN A 55 13.77 33.61 -1.23
C GLN A 55 13.15 35.00 -1.04
N GLN A 56 11.90 35.06 -0.58
CA GLN A 56 11.17 36.32 -0.37
C GLN A 56 11.48 37.00 0.98
N LYS A 57 12.27 36.38 1.86
CA LYS A 57 12.64 36.98 3.15
C LYS A 57 13.46 38.27 2.95
N MET A 58 13.08 39.34 3.65
CA MET A 58 13.82 40.63 3.61
C MET A 58 15.30 40.49 4.01
N LEU A 59 15.63 39.53 4.87
CA LEU A 59 17.00 39.22 5.31
C LEU A 59 17.44 37.82 4.86
N ALA A 60 17.12 37.45 3.62
CA ALA A 60 17.57 36.18 3.06
C ALA A 60 19.11 36.11 3.01
N THR A 61 19.66 35.02 3.55
CA THR A 61 21.07 34.65 3.44
C THR A 61 21.46 34.39 1.98
N GLU A 62 22.75 34.40 1.66
CA GLU A 62 23.23 34.18 0.28
C GLU A 62 22.82 32.78 -0.25
N SER A 63 22.81 31.77 0.63
CA SER A 63 22.29 30.44 0.35
C SER A 63 20.76 30.40 0.17
N GLU A 64 19.99 31.28 0.81
CA GLU A 64 18.54 31.40 0.59
C GLU A 64 18.21 32.18 -0.69
N LYS A 65 19.09 33.09 -1.14
CA LYS A 65 18.95 33.80 -2.43
C LYS A 65 19.27 32.90 -3.62
N ASN A 66 20.23 31.99 -3.46
CA ASN A 66 20.61 30.99 -4.46
C ASN A 66 20.42 29.57 -3.89
N PRO A 67 19.17 29.14 -3.62
CA PRO A 67 18.94 27.86 -2.99
C PRO A 67 19.25 26.72 -3.95
N ASN A 68 19.72 25.62 -3.38
CA ASN A 68 19.91 24.39 -4.13
C ASN A 68 18.52 23.83 -4.51
N LEU A 69 18.22 23.84 -5.81
CA LEU A 69 16.93 23.41 -6.35
C LEU A 69 16.85 21.89 -6.59
N LYS A 70 17.88 21.11 -6.24
CA LYS A 70 17.99 19.70 -6.63
C LYS A 70 16.78 18.86 -6.21
N PHE A 71 16.34 18.97 -4.95
CA PHE A 71 15.18 18.24 -4.47
C PHE A 71 13.88 18.65 -5.19
N VAL A 72 13.59 19.95 -5.28
CA VAL A 72 12.36 20.46 -5.92
C VAL A 72 12.33 20.26 -7.44
N ASN A 73 13.49 20.00 -8.05
CA ASN A 73 13.64 19.67 -9.46
C ASN A 73 13.86 18.17 -9.69
N ASN A 74 13.74 17.33 -8.65
CA ASN A 74 13.87 15.88 -8.80
C ASN A 74 12.85 15.40 -9.85
N PRO A 75 13.30 14.81 -10.97
CA PRO A 75 12.44 14.50 -12.10
C PRO A 75 11.37 13.45 -11.78
N VAL A 76 11.56 12.62 -10.75
CA VAL A 76 10.54 11.67 -10.30
C VAL A 76 9.46 12.38 -9.49
N LEU A 77 9.83 13.23 -8.52
CA LEU A 77 8.86 14.02 -7.76
C LEU A 77 8.05 14.97 -8.66
N VAL A 78 8.71 15.62 -9.62
CA VAL A 78 8.03 16.44 -10.66
C VAL A 78 7.05 15.60 -11.46
N LYS A 79 7.46 14.42 -11.95
CA LYS A 79 6.57 13.50 -12.67
C LYS A 79 5.37 13.03 -11.85
N LEU A 80 5.49 12.88 -10.53
CA LEU A 80 4.37 12.54 -9.66
C LEU A 80 3.41 13.73 -9.51
N SER A 81 3.95 14.92 -9.22
CA SER A 81 3.15 16.14 -9.04
C SER A 81 2.41 16.57 -10.30
N GLU A 82 3.00 16.38 -11.47
CA GLU A 82 2.42 16.77 -12.77
C GLU A 82 1.55 15.67 -13.40
N ASN A 83 1.40 14.51 -12.75
CA ASN A 83 0.67 13.38 -13.31
C ASN A 83 -0.86 13.65 -13.34
N GLU A 84 -1.41 13.92 -14.53
CA GLU A 84 -2.83 14.24 -14.67
C GLU A 84 -3.74 13.05 -14.32
N LEU A 85 -3.33 11.83 -14.64
CA LEU A 85 -4.09 10.63 -14.29
C LEU A 85 -4.18 10.41 -12.77
N LEU A 86 -3.09 10.63 -12.04
CA LEU A 86 -3.07 10.56 -10.58
C LEU A 86 -4.02 11.60 -9.98
N GLN A 87 -3.93 12.85 -10.44
CA GLN A 87 -4.81 13.93 -9.97
C GLN A 87 -6.29 13.64 -10.27
N LYS A 88 -6.59 12.98 -11.38
CA LYS A 88 -7.94 12.54 -11.72
C LYS A 88 -8.44 11.44 -10.77
N GLU A 89 -7.63 10.43 -10.47
CA GLU A 89 -8.03 9.35 -9.55
C GLU A 89 -8.18 9.86 -8.11
N LEU A 90 -7.30 10.75 -7.63
CA LEU A 90 -7.43 11.41 -6.32
C LEU A 90 -8.75 12.18 -6.20
N LYS A 91 -9.09 13.00 -7.21
CA LYS A 91 -10.38 13.74 -7.25
C LYS A 91 -11.58 12.82 -7.28
N LYS A 92 -11.51 11.73 -8.03
CA LYS A 92 -12.58 10.72 -8.14
C LYS A 92 -12.81 10.00 -6.81
N ALA A 93 -11.74 9.65 -6.10
CA ALA A 93 -11.77 9.07 -4.76
C ALA A 93 -12.07 10.10 -3.65
N LYS A 94 -12.08 11.41 -3.99
CA LYS A 94 -12.28 12.53 -3.05
C LYS A 94 -11.25 12.53 -1.91
N LEU A 95 -10.02 12.13 -2.22
CA LEU A 95 -8.92 12.12 -1.28
C LEU A 95 -8.33 13.53 -1.17
N ASN A 96 -8.26 14.03 0.06
CA ASN A 96 -7.71 15.34 0.40
C ASN A 96 -7.03 15.34 1.78
N ASN A 97 -6.63 14.16 2.26
CA ASN A 97 -6.03 13.89 3.57
C ASN A 97 -4.95 14.92 3.93
N TRP A 98 -3.92 15.05 3.11
CA TRP A 98 -2.75 15.88 3.42
C TRP A 98 -2.97 17.39 3.33
N ARG A 99 -4.10 17.81 2.76
CA ARG A 99 -4.51 19.22 2.76
C ARG A 99 -5.25 19.60 4.04
N LEU A 100 -5.89 18.62 4.69
CA LEU A 100 -6.54 18.78 5.99
C LEU A 100 -5.53 18.56 7.12
N ASP A 101 -4.71 17.51 6.96
CA ASP A 101 -3.78 17.00 7.96
C ASP A 101 -2.32 17.22 7.51
N ASN A 102 -1.99 18.47 7.17
CA ASN A 102 -0.67 18.85 6.66
C ASN A 102 0.46 18.61 7.69
N GLU A 103 0.14 18.36 8.96
CA GLU A 103 1.17 18.08 9.98
C GLU A 103 2.04 16.87 9.65
N TYR A 104 1.49 15.83 9.00
CA TYR A 104 2.25 14.64 8.58
C TYR A 104 3.20 14.94 7.42
N VAL A 105 2.79 15.81 6.50
CA VAL A 105 3.65 16.32 5.41
C VAL A 105 4.83 17.09 6.01
N VAL A 106 4.55 18.01 6.94
CA VAL A 106 5.57 18.81 7.63
C VAL A 106 6.51 17.92 8.45
N LEU A 107 5.96 16.93 9.15
CA LEU A 107 6.71 15.98 9.96
C LEU A 107 7.73 15.21 9.12
N LEU A 108 7.27 14.53 8.06
CA LEU A 108 8.13 13.73 7.20
C LEU A 108 9.14 14.57 6.44
N TYR A 109 8.76 15.77 6.00
CA TYR A 109 9.69 16.69 5.37
C TYR A 109 10.79 17.14 6.34
N ASN A 110 10.45 17.47 7.58
CA ASN A 110 11.42 17.87 8.60
C ASN A 110 12.38 16.73 8.97
N GLU A 111 11.88 15.50 9.08
CA GLU A 111 12.71 14.31 9.29
C GLU A 111 13.66 14.08 8.12
N LEU A 112 13.17 14.24 6.87
CA LEU A 112 14.00 14.13 5.68
C LEU A 112 15.13 15.16 5.69
N ILE A 113 14.83 16.46 5.82
CA ILE A 113 15.88 17.50 5.71
C ILE A 113 16.88 17.49 6.86
N ALA A 114 16.53 16.89 8.01
CA ALA A 114 17.41 16.71 9.15
C ALA A 114 18.37 15.53 8.99
N SER A 115 18.18 14.68 7.98
CA SER A 115 18.97 13.46 7.78
C SER A 115 20.26 13.68 6.99
N ASP A 116 21.29 12.89 7.31
CA ASP A 116 22.52 12.82 6.52
C ASP A 116 22.22 12.32 5.09
N PHE A 117 21.26 11.41 4.93
CA PHE A 117 20.77 10.93 3.63
C PHE A 117 20.36 12.08 2.70
N TYR A 118 19.56 13.03 3.19
CA TYR A 118 19.17 14.21 2.41
C TYR A 118 20.35 15.14 2.15
N ALA A 119 21.20 15.37 3.15
CA ALA A 119 22.38 16.22 3.01
C ALA A 119 23.34 15.69 1.91
N GLU A 120 23.57 14.38 1.88
CA GLU A 120 24.38 13.70 0.87
C GLU A 120 23.78 13.81 -0.53
N TYR A 121 22.47 13.61 -0.66
CA TYR A 121 21.78 13.80 -1.93
C TYR A 121 21.90 15.25 -2.42
N MET A 122 21.71 16.23 -1.54
CA MET A 122 21.81 17.65 -1.89
C MET A 122 23.24 18.09 -2.24
N ALA A 123 24.26 17.45 -1.66
CA ALA A 123 25.67 17.79 -1.89
C ALA A 123 26.21 17.34 -3.26
N SER A 124 25.58 16.37 -3.94
CA SER A 124 26.07 15.91 -5.25
C SER A 124 25.68 16.87 -6.38
N GLU A 125 26.68 17.42 -7.07
CA GLU A 125 26.50 18.48 -8.10
C GLU A 125 25.70 18.04 -9.34
N THR A 126 25.77 16.77 -9.72
CA THR A 126 25.02 16.20 -10.84
C THR A 126 24.39 14.89 -10.44
N SER A 127 23.08 14.74 -10.65
CA SER A 127 22.37 13.46 -10.59
C SER A 127 21.86 13.07 -11.97
N ASP A 128 21.93 11.78 -12.28
CA ASP A 128 21.18 11.22 -13.39
C ASP A 128 19.77 10.80 -12.91
N PHE A 129 18.88 10.54 -13.87
CA PHE A 129 17.51 10.15 -13.57
C PHE A 129 17.44 8.90 -12.66
N LYS A 130 18.40 7.99 -12.80
CA LYS A 130 18.44 6.77 -11.98
C LYS A 130 18.71 7.14 -10.52
N THR A 131 19.73 7.97 -10.26
CA THR A 131 20.09 8.45 -8.93
C THR A 131 18.93 9.20 -8.28
N ASP A 132 18.25 10.07 -9.04
CA ASP A 132 17.08 10.80 -8.53
C ASP A 132 15.90 9.88 -8.19
N ARG A 133 15.68 8.84 -8.99
CA ARG A 133 14.63 7.85 -8.74
C ARG A 133 14.97 6.99 -7.53
N ASP A 134 16.21 6.52 -7.46
CA ASP A 134 16.67 5.66 -6.36
C ASP A 134 16.59 6.46 -5.04
N PHE A 135 16.95 7.76 -5.03
CA PHE A 135 16.70 8.66 -3.89
C PHE A 135 15.22 8.72 -3.46
N VAL A 136 14.27 8.82 -4.39
CA VAL A 136 12.83 8.85 -4.03
C VAL A 136 12.36 7.50 -3.48
N ILE A 137 12.90 6.39 -3.99
CA ILE A 137 12.62 5.05 -3.46
C ILE A 137 13.16 4.94 -2.04
N ASP A 138 14.42 5.32 -1.83
CA ASP A 138 15.08 5.22 -0.53
C ASP A 138 14.42 6.15 0.50
N PHE A 139 14.06 7.38 0.10
CA PHE A 139 13.24 8.27 0.91
C PHE A 139 11.93 7.60 1.33
N PHE A 140 11.22 6.99 0.38
CA PHE A 140 9.99 6.29 0.69
C PHE A 140 10.23 5.12 1.66
N THR A 141 11.25 4.29 1.43
CA THR A 141 11.49 3.08 2.23
C THR A 141 12.09 3.35 3.61
N GLU A 142 12.87 4.42 3.78
CA GLU A 142 13.57 4.72 5.03
C GLU A 142 12.81 5.70 5.92
N PHE A 143 11.97 6.59 5.34
CA PHE A 143 11.28 7.64 6.09
C PHE A 143 9.77 7.51 6.08
N VAL A 144 9.16 7.22 4.92
CA VAL A 144 7.69 7.21 4.80
C VAL A 144 7.10 5.87 5.23
N ALA A 145 7.59 4.77 4.65
CA ALA A 145 7.09 3.43 4.88
C ALA A 145 7.23 2.97 6.34
N PRO A 146 8.27 3.31 7.13
CA PRO A 146 8.38 2.89 8.52
C PRO A 146 7.88 3.94 9.54
N ASN A 147 7.16 4.98 9.11
CA ASN A 147 6.74 6.06 10.01
C ASN A 147 5.53 5.67 10.87
N ASP A 148 5.76 5.39 12.16
CA ASP A 148 4.70 4.99 13.10
C ASP A 148 3.56 6.01 13.21
N LYS A 149 3.86 7.31 13.19
CA LYS A 149 2.82 8.35 13.29
C LYS A 149 1.91 8.39 12.06
N LEU A 150 2.49 8.15 10.88
CA LEU A 150 1.71 7.99 9.66
C LEU A 150 0.81 6.76 9.77
N TYR A 151 1.28 5.68 10.39
CA TYR A 151 0.48 4.47 10.57
C TYR A 151 -0.69 4.71 11.50
N ASP A 152 -0.45 5.36 12.65
CA ASP A 152 -1.50 5.75 13.60
C ASP A 152 -2.60 6.58 12.90
N TYR A 153 -2.21 7.56 12.08
CA TYR A 153 -3.15 8.36 11.29
C TYR A 153 -3.97 7.53 10.31
N LEU A 154 -3.32 6.62 9.57
CA LEU A 154 -3.98 5.81 8.56
C LEU A 154 -4.95 4.82 9.21
N GLU A 155 -4.61 4.27 10.38
CA GLU A 155 -5.48 3.41 11.18
C GLU A 155 -6.71 4.18 11.69
N ASP A 156 -6.51 5.37 12.26
CA ASP A 156 -7.58 6.25 12.71
C ASP A 156 -8.50 6.67 11.56
N TYR A 157 -7.93 6.93 10.38
CA TYR A 157 -8.70 7.26 9.19
C TYR A 157 -9.51 6.07 8.67
N ARG A 158 -8.89 4.87 8.60
CA ARG A 158 -9.51 3.61 8.18
C ARG A 158 -8.79 2.43 8.84
N LEU A 159 -9.47 1.79 9.80
CA LEU A 159 -8.94 0.63 10.53
C LEU A 159 -8.39 -0.49 9.63
N THR A 160 -9.03 -0.77 8.48
CA THR A 160 -8.61 -1.88 7.60
C THR A 160 -7.40 -1.55 6.74
N TRP A 161 -6.90 -0.32 6.72
CA TRP A 161 -5.78 0.07 5.88
C TRP A 161 -4.44 -0.48 6.37
N VAL A 162 -4.28 -0.65 7.68
CA VAL A 162 -3.01 -1.13 8.24
C VAL A 162 -2.64 -2.53 7.74
N ASP A 163 -3.64 -3.40 7.55
CA ASP A 163 -3.45 -4.75 7.01
C ASP A 163 -2.93 -4.73 5.55
N ASP A 164 -3.27 -3.68 4.80
CA ASP A 164 -2.91 -3.54 3.38
C ASP A 164 -1.55 -2.82 3.17
N LEU A 165 -1.00 -2.17 4.21
CA LEU A 165 0.22 -1.35 4.13
C LEU A 165 1.42 -2.10 3.56
N PRO A 166 1.78 -3.33 3.99
CA PRO A 166 2.95 -4.02 3.45
C PRO A 166 2.86 -4.24 1.93
N VAL A 167 1.68 -4.60 1.43
CA VAL A 167 1.43 -4.84 0.01
C VAL A 167 1.42 -3.53 -0.76
N VAL A 168 0.80 -2.48 -0.21
CA VAL A 168 0.78 -1.14 -0.80
C VAL A 168 2.20 -0.56 -0.88
N ASN A 169 2.99 -0.61 0.19
CA ASN A 169 4.38 -0.14 0.24
C ASN A 169 5.23 -0.85 -0.82
N THR A 170 5.13 -2.18 -0.88
CA THR A 170 5.81 -2.99 -1.91
C THR A 170 5.39 -2.58 -3.33
N THR A 171 4.11 -2.28 -3.52
CA THR A 171 3.58 -1.84 -4.82
C THR A 171 4.12 -0.47 -5.19
N ILE A 172 4.17 0.49 -4.26
CA ILE A 172 4.72 1.82 -4.48
C ILE A 172 6.19 1.73 -4.90
N VAL A 173 7.02 1.00 -4.16
CA VAL A 173 8.44 0.79 -4.51
C VAL A 173 8.60 0.19 -5.91
N LYS A 174 7.84 -0.87 -6.22
CA LYS A 174 7.86 -1.50 -7.56
C LYS A 174 7.44 -0.53 -8.66
N ARG A 175 6.53 0.41 -8.39
CA ARG A 175 6.02 1.38 -9.36
C ARG A 175 7.00 2.53 -9.56
N LEU A 176 7.54 3.09 -8.47
CA LEU A 176 8.61 4.09 -8.51
C LEU A 176 9.81 3.57 -9.30
N GLY A 177 10.23 2.33 -9.06
CA GLY A 177 11.33 1.67 -9.80
C GLY A 177 11.08 1.52 -11.30
N LYS A 178 9.82 1.53 -11.75
CA LYS A 178 9.44 1.44 -13.18
C LYS A 178 9.38 2.80 -13.88
N ILE A 179 9.42 3.92 -13.16
CA ILE A 179 9.43 5.25 -13.75
C ILE A 179 10.72 5.42 -14.56
N LYS A 180 10.57 5.96 -15.78
CA LYS A 180 11.65 6.31 -16.72
C LYS A 180 11.40 7.71 -17.25
N PRO A 181 12.39 8.38 -17.89
CA PRO A 181 12.17 9.69 -18.49
C PRO A 181 10.96 9.76 -19.42
N ASN A 182 10.74 8.70 -20.22
CA ASN A 182 9.64 8.61 -21.19
C ASN A 182 8.54 7.63 -20.79
N SER A 183 8.45 7.22 -19.52
CA SER A 183 7.38 6.32 -19.08
C SER A 183 6.02 7.04 -19.11
N PRO A 184 4.93 6.38 -19.52
CA PRO A 184 3.59 6.97 -19.53
C PRO A 184 3.13 7.28 -18.10
N GLU A 185 2.21 8.23 -17.94
CA GLU A 185 1.64 8.59 -16.64
C GLU A 185 1.00 7.40 -15.90
N SER A 186 0.43 6.44 -16.64
CA SER A 186 -0.16 5.22 -16.07
C SER A 186 0.85 4.29 -15.39
N THR A 187 2.16 4.56 -15.50
CA THR A 187 3.21 3.73 -14.88
C THR A 187 3.09 3.69 -13.36
N ILE A 188 2.75 4.83 -12.74
CA ILE A 188 2.58 4.95 -11.28
C ILE A 188 1.24 4.39 -10.81
N LEU A 189 0.24 4.23 -11.69
CA LEU A 189 -1.08 3.75 -11.27
C LEU A 189 -1.15 2.22 -11.39
N PRO A 190 -1.24 1.46 -10.27
CA PRO A 190 -1.46 0.04 -10.34
C PRO A 190 -2.85 -0.25 -10.88
N LYS A 191 -2.99 -1.42 -11.52
CA LYS A 191 -4.31 -1.98 -11.72
C LYS A 191 -4.70 -2.71 -10.44
N LEU A 192 -5.95 -2.56 -10.02
CA LEU A 192 -6.54 -3.29 -8.89
C LEU A 192 -6.41 -4.81 -9.05
N TYR A 193 -6.67 -5.26 -10.27
CA TYR A 193 -6.48 -6.64 -10.69
C TYR A 193 -5.57 -6.64 -11.91
N LYS A 194 -4.70 -7.64 -12.04
CA LYS A 194 -3.85 -7.78 -13.22
C LYS A 194 -4.71 -7.92 -14.49
N ASP A 195 -5.78 -8.71 -14.36
CA ASP A 195 -6.77 -9.05 -15.36
C ASP A 195 -8.09 -9.47 -14.68
N GLU A 196 -9.12 -9.79 -15.48
CA GLU A 196 -10.41 -10.24 -14.96
C GLU A 196 -10.32 -11.64 -14.33
N GLU A 197 -9.31 -12.44 -14.68
CA GLU A 197 -9.11 -13.77 -14.09
C GLU A 197 -8.73 -13.64 -12.61
N ASP A 198 -7.82 -12.71 -12.26
CA ASP A 198 -7.46 -12.41 -10.87
C ASP A 198 -8.67 -11.94 -10.06
N ARG A 199 -9.52 -11.10 -10.65
CA ARG A 199 -10.76 -10.63 -10.00
C ARG A 199 -11.72 -11.79 -9.75
N GLN A 200 -11.90 -12.63 -10.76
CA GLN A 200 -12.76 -13.79 -10.65
C GLN A 200 -12.20 -14.81 -9.66
N PHE A 201 -10.87 -14.96 -9.58
CA PHE A 201 -10.20 -15.81 -8.61
C PHE A 201 -10.52 -15.39 -7.17
N ALA A 202 -10.33 -14.11 -6.82
CA ALA A 202 -10.62 -13.62 -5.47
C ALA A 202 -12.08 -13.85 -5.06
N LYS A 203 -13.01 -13.60 -5.98
CA LYS A 203 -14.45 -13.87 -5.79
C LYS A 203 -14.72 -15.37 -5.66
N ASP A 204 -14.20 -16.19 -6.55
CA ASP A 204 -14.41 -17.64 -6.54
C ASP A 204 -13.83 -18.28 -5.28
N LEU A 205 -12.67 -17.82 -4.82
CA LEU A 205 -12.06 -18.32 -3.59
C LEU A 205 -12.97 -18.05 -2.39
N LEU A 206 -13.50 -16.83 -2.25
CA LEU A 206 -14.48 -16.50 -1.21
C LEU A 206 -15.72 -17.38 -1.30
N LEU A 207 -16.38 -17.40 -2.48
CA LEU A 207 -17.66 -18.09 -2.66
C LEU A 207 -17.52 -19.61 -2.50
N ARG A 208 -16.46 -20.21 -3.06
CA ARG A 208 -16.23 -21.65 -2.97
C ARG A 208 -15.80 -22.05 -1.57
N THR A 209 -14.95 -21.25 -0.89
CA THR A 209 -14.58 -21.54 0.50
C THR A 209 -15.82 -21.52 1.40
N ALA A 210 -16.63 -20.47 1.32
CA ALA A 210 -17.86 -20.35 2.12
C ALA A 210 -18.87 -21.49 1.85
N ARG A 211 -19.04 -21.90 0.59
CA ARG A 211 -19.99 -22.96 0.21
C ARG A 211 -19.58 -24.37 0.67
N ASN A 212 -18.30 -24.60 0.89
CA ASN A 212 -17.75 -25.90 1.26
C ASN A 212 -17.20 -25.88 2.69
N ASP A 213 -17.62 -24.92 3.52
CA ASP A 213 -17.08 -24.70 4.86
C ASP A 213 -17.17 -25.95 5.75
N GLU A 214 -18.32 -26.64 5.74
CA GLU A 214 -18.53 -27.88 6.50
C GLU A 214 -17.65 -29.04 5.99
N GLU A 215 -17.47 -29.17 4.68
CA GLU A 215 -16.59 -30.18 4.07
C GLU A 215 -15.15 -29.95 4.51
N TYR A 216 -14.69 -28.70 4.47
CA TYR A 216 -13.33 -28.35 4.86
C TYR A 216 -13.10 -28.46 6.37
N GLU A 217 -14.10 -28.14 7.21
CA GLU A 217 -14.02 -28.39 8.65
C GLU A 217 -13.88 -29.89 8.93
N ALA A 218 -14.64 -30.75 8.25
CA ALA A 218 -14.54 -32.20 8.40
C ALA A 218 -13.15 -32.74 7.99
N GLU A 219 -12.57 -32.22 6.91
CA GLU A 219 -11.20 -32.57 6.48
C GLU A 219 -10.14 -32.14 7.51
N ILE A 220 -10.28 -30.94 8.09
CA ILE A 220 -9.40 -30.46 9.16
C ILE A 220 -9.50 -31.41 10.36
N LEU A 221 -10.71 -31.75 10.79
CA LEU A 221 -10.97 -32.66 11.92
C LEU A 221 -10.34 -34.04 11.69
N GLY A 222 -10.52 -34.62 10.49
CA GLY A 222 -9.99 -35.93 10.13
C GLY A 222 -8.47 -36.00 10.14
N ASN A 223 -7.80 -34.88 9.81
CA ASN A 223 -6.34 -34.79 9.75
C ASN A 223 -5.69 -34.25 11.04
N THR A 224 -6.49 -33.82 12.02
CA THR A 224 -6.00 -33.31 13.32
C THR A 224 -6.60 -34.05 14.54
N PRO A 225 -6.66 -35.40 14.54
CA PRO A 225 -7.40 -36.15 15.57
C PRO A 225 -6.81 -36.03 16.99
N ASN A 226 -5.54 -35.65 17.11
CA ASN A 226 -4.84 -35.48 18.38
C ASN A 226 -4.80 -34.02 18.86
N TRP A 227 -5.36 -33.08 18.09
CA TRP A 227 -5.42 -31.67 18.45
C TRP A 227 -6.80 -31.34 19.03
N ASP A 228 -6.77 -30.59 20.12
CA ASP A 228 -7.96 -29.99 20.71
C ASP A 228 -8.42 -28.85 19.78
N GLN A 229 -9.58 -29.03 19.16
CA GLN A 229 -10.07 -28.20 18.06
C GLN A 229 -10.42 -26.79 18.49
N ASP A 230 -10.70 -26.60 19.77
CA ASP A 230 -10.92 -25.29 20.39
C ASP A 230 -9.60 -24.54 20.58
N ARG A 231 -8.44 -25.19 20.37
CA ARG A 231 -7.11 -24.55 20.44
C ARG A 231 -6.61 -24.01 19.11
N ILE A 232 -7.20 -24.42 17.99
CA ILE A 232 -6.85 -23.85 16.68
C ILE A 232 -7.60 -22.52 16.57
N ALA A 233 -6.88 -21.42 16.44
CA ALA A 233 -7.51 -20.11 16.33
C ALA A 233 -8.44 -20.09 15.11
N THR A 234 -9.57 -19.39 15.22
CA THR A 234 -10.55 -19.26 14.14
C THR A 234 -9.92 -18.78 12.84
N LEU A 235 -8.93 -17.87 12.94
CA LEU A 235 -8.22 -17.33 11.80
C LEU A 235 -7.35 -18.38 11.09
N ASP A 236 -6.66 -19.24 11.85
CA ASP A 236 -5.89 -20.37 11.32
C ASP A 236 -6.79 -21.38 10.61
N LYS A 237 -7.97 -21.67 11.19
CA LYS A 237 -8.96 -22.52 10.53
C LYS A 237 -9.38 -21.95 9.18
N ILE A 238 -9.63 -20.65 9.10
CA ILE A 238 -9.99 -19.97 7.84
C ILE A 238 -8.85 -20.05 6.82
N LEU A 239 -7.60 -19.83 7.24
CA LEU A 239 -6.43 -19.99 6.38
C LEU A 239 -6.35 -21.41 5.79
N ILE A 240 -6.50 -22.44 6.64
CA ILE A 240 -6.47 -23.83 6.19
C ILE A 240 -7.65 -24.13 5.24
N LYS A 241 -8.86 -23.66 5.54
CA LYS A 241 -10.03 -23.82 4.66
C LYS A 241 -9.84 -23.16 3.30
N MET A 242 -9.26 -21.97 3.25
CA MET A 242 -8.92 -21.30 1.99
C MET A 242 -7.87 -22.09 1.20
N ALA A 243 -6.82 -22.61 1.86
CA ALA A 243 -5.82 -23.46 1.22
C ALA A 243 -6.42 -24.76 0.66
N LEU A 244 -7.29 -25.42 1.42
CA LEU A 244 -8.05 -26.61 0.97
C LEU A 244 -8.93 -26.28 -0.24
N CYS A 245 -9.62 -25.15 -0.21
CA CYS A 245 -10.39 -24.68 -1.36
C CYS A 245 -9.50 -24.51 -2.59
N GLU A 246 -8.33 -23.90 -2.43
CA GLU A 246 -7.37 -23.69 -3.52
C GLU A 246 -6.90 -25.03 -4.11
N PHE A 247 -6.46 -25.97 -3.26
CA PHE A 247 -6.03 -27.31 -3.70
C PHE A 247 -7.12 -28.08 -4.45
N LEU A 248 -8.34 -28.07 -3.92
CA LEU A 248 -9.41 -28.94 -4.41
C LEU A 248 -10.19 -28.33 -5.58
N ARG A 249 -10.20 -27.00 -5.70
CA ARG A 249 -11.08 -26.28 -6.65
C ARG A 249 -10.33 -25.42 -7.67
N PHE A 250 -9.00 -25.26 -7.57
CA PHE A 250 -8.19 -24.46 -8.49
C PHE A 250 -7.01 -25.26 -9.08
N SER A 251 -7.31 -26.11 -10.07
CA SER A 251 -6.33 -27.02 -10.68
C SER A 251 -5.17 -26.35 -11.42
N SER A 252 -5.27 -25.05 -11.72
CA SER A 252 -4.21 -24.28 -12.37
C SER A 252 -3.09 -23.85 -11.42
N ILE A 253 -3.32 -23.91 -10.10
CA ILE A 253 -2.35 -23.45 -9.10
C ILE A 253 -1.57 -24.65 -8.56
N PRO A 254 -0.22 -24.65 -8.65
CA PRO A 254 0.58 -25.75 -8.10
C PRO A 254 0.48 -25.82 -6.57
N VAL A 255 0.27 -27.03 -6.04
CA VAL A 255 0.15 -27.28 -4.58
C VAL A 255 1.27 -26.63 -3.76
N LYS A 256 2.53 -26.69 -4.23
CA LYS A 256 3.67 -26.08 -3.52
C LYS A 256 3.56 -24.56 -3.41
N VAL A 257 2.99 -23.90 -4.42
CA VAL A 257 2.80 -22.45 -4.41
C VAL A 257 1.78 -22.10 -3.33
N THR A 258 0.60 -22.72 -3.37
CA THR A 258 -0.44 -22.56 -2.34
C THR A 258 0.13 -22.77 -0.93
N ILE A 259 0.83 -23.88 -0.66
CA ILE A 259 1.43 -24.12 0.68
C ILE A 259 2.33 -22.95 1.11
N ASN A 260 3.21 -22.49 0.23
CA ASN A 260 4.12 -21.39 0.55
C ASN A 260 3.37 -20.09 0.81
N GLU A 261 2.38 -19.74 -0.01
CA GLU A 261 1.61 -18.50 0.15
C GLU A 261 0.84 -18.48 1.49
N TYR A 262 0.15 -19.58 1.84
CA TYR A 262 -0.59 -19.63 3.12
C TYR A 262 0.34 -19.73 4.34
N LEU A 263 1.57 -20.25 4.20
CA LEU A 263 2.59 -20.22 5.26
C LEU A 263 3.15 -18.81 5.48
N GLU A 264 3.31 -18.00 4.43
CA GLU A 264 3.70 -16.60 4.60
C GLU A 264 2.55 -15.79 5.20
N LEU A 265 1.31 -15.99 4.72
CA LEU A 265 0.12 -15.36 5.31
C LEU A 265 -0.02 -15.70 6.79
N SER A 266 0.18 -16.96 7.21
CA SER A 266 0.00 -17.30 8.63
C SER A 266 0.98 -16.57 9.55
N LYS A 267 2.18 -16.22 9.09
CA LYS A 267 3.16 -15.44 9.89
C LYS A 267 2.74 -13.99 10.09
N GLU A 268 1.90 -13.44 9.21
CA GLU A 268 1.40 -12.06 9.35
C GLU A 268 0.29 -11.97 10.40
N TYR A 269 -0.42 -13.08 10.66
CA TYR A 269 -1.61 -13.13 11.51
C TYR A 269 -1.45 -13.97 12.79
N SER A 270 -0.27 -14.56 13.04
CA SER A 270 0.10 -15.36 14.23
C SER A 270 1.28 -14.76 14.97
#